data_AF-A0A1N7L475-F1
#
_entry.id   AF-A0A1N7L475-F1
#
_cell.length_a   1.000
_cell.length_b   1.000
_cell.length_c   1.000
_cell.angle_alpha   90.00
_cell.angle_beta   90.00
_cell.angle_gamma   90.00
#
_symmetry.space_group_name_H-M   'P 1'
#
loop_
_entity.id
_entity.type
_entity.pdbx_description
1 polymer ?
#
loop_
_entity_poly.entity_id
_entity_poly.type
_entity_poly.pdbx_seq_one_letter_code
_entity_poly.pdbx_strand_id
1 'polypeptide(L)'
;MDDLSSLFVGAFILTILIYIGCITYVNHMRTSFFKYIKKRNYQLVKNISIRFKDIPRRNTSGYAFSTADIIFLNKEIFLLPHNKPIMHISQSSEIVPGAQDKYKLSYFSIQQNILEIKATRNTFNITFTLNFENKDFALLSVDRNL
;
A
#
# COMPACT_ATOMS: atom_id res chain seq x y z
N MET A 1 -28.20 -24.66 28.92
CA MET A 1 -26.90 -24.67 28.19
C MET A 1 -26.96 -23.81 26.93
N ASP A 2 -28.03 -23.01 26.77
CA ASP A 2 -28.44 -22.42 25.49
C ASP A 2 -27.96 -20.98 25.28
N ASP A 3 -27.63 -20.26 26.35
CA ASP A 3 -27.11 -18.89 26.31
C ASP A 3 -25.68 -18.79 25.77
N LEU A 4 -24.85 -19.81 26.00
CA LEU A 4 -23.48 -19.80 25.48
C LEU A 4 -23.49 -19.96 23.96
N SER A 5 -24.31 -20.88 23.43
CA SER A 5 -24.45 -21.13 22.00
C SER A 5 -25.02 -19.93 21.24
N SER A 6 -26.00 -19.22 21.80
CA SER A 6 -26.57 -18.02 21.16
C SER A 6 -25.55 -16.87 21.12
N LEU A 7 -24.73 -16.70 22.16
CA LEU A 7 -23.62 -15.74 22.18
C LEU A 7 -22.54 -16.07 21.13
N PHE A 8 -22.18 -17.35 20.96
CA PHE A 8 -21.23 -17.76 19.91
C PHE A 8 -21.77 -17.51 18.50
N VAL A 9 -23.04 -17.81 18.26
CA VAL A 9 -23.69 -17.54 16.96
C VAL A 9 -23.73 -16.03 16.70
N GLY A 10 -24.09 -15.23 17.70
CA GLY A 10 -24.07 -13.77 17.61
C GLY A 10 -22.67 -13.22 17.31
N ALA A 11 -21.65 -13.69 18.02
CA ALA A 11 -20.26 -13.29 17.78
C ALA A 11 -19.76 -13.70 16.38
N PHE A 12 -20.15 -14.89 15.91
CA PHE A 12 -19.80 -15.38 14.58
C PHE A 12 -20.40 -14.50 13.46
N ILE A 13 -21.69 -14.18 13.56
CA ILE A 13 -22.38 -13.29 12.61
C ILE A 13 -21.74 -11.89 12.64
N LEU A 14 -21.47 -11.35 13.83
CA LEU A 14 -20.81 -10.05 13.97
C LEU A 14 -19.42 -10.04 13.31
N THR A 15 -18.64 -11.11 13.47
CA THR A 15 -17.32 -11.24 12.83
C THR A 15 -17.41 -11.23 11.31
N ILE A 16 -18.42 -11.91 10.74
CA ILE A 16 -18.67 -11.89 9.29
C ILE A 16 -19.05 -10.49 8.82
N LEU A 17 -19.94 -9.79 9.54
CA LEU A 17 -20.35 -8.43 9.20
C LEU A 17 -19.18 -7.45 9.24
N ILE A 18 -18.32 -7.55 10.26
CA ILE A 18 -17.09 -6.75 10.36
C ILE A 18 -16.18 -7.02 9.16
N TYR A 19 -15.97 -8.29 8.81
CA TYR A 19 -15.13 -8.67 7.67
C TYR A 19 -15.66 -8.12 6.34
N ILE A 20 -16.96 -8.26 6.07
CA ILE A 20 -17.62 -7.70 4.89
C ILE A 20 -17.50 -6.18 4.87
N GLY A 21 -17.71 -5.52 6.01
CA GLY A 21 -17.54 -4.08 6.16
C GLY A 21 -16.12 -3.63 5.80
N CYS A 22 -15.10 -4.32 6.31
CA CYS A 22 -13.70 -4.04 6.00
C CYS A 22 -13.39 -4.18 4.50
N ILE A 23 -13.84 -5.27 3.85
CA ILE A 23 -13.63 -5.48 2.41
C ILE A 23 -14.33 -4.38 1.60
N THR A 24 -15.59 -4.10 1.92
CA THR A 24 -16.39 -3.10 1.21
C THR A 24 -15.75 -1.73 1.32
N TYR A 25 -15.25 -1.38 2.50
CA TYR A 25 -14.50 -0.15 2.75
C TYR A 25 -13.22 -0.06 1.91
N VAL A 26 -12.39 -1.11 1.90
CA VAL A 26 -11.16 -1.15 1.09
C VAL A 26 -11.47 -0.99 -0.39
N ASN A 27 -12.52 -1.66 -0.88
CA ASN A 27 -12.96 -1.57 -2.27
C ASN A 27 -13.48 -0.16 -2.62
N HIS A 28 -14.24 0.47 -1.72
CA HIS A 28 -14.70 1.83 -1.89
C HIS A 28 -13.52 2.82 -2.00
N MET A 29 -12.52 2.67 -1.13
CA MET A 29 -11.32 3.52 -1.15
C MET A 29 -10.51 3.35 -2.43
N ARG A 30 -10.34 2.11 -2.90
CA ARG A 30 -9.69 1.83 -4.20
C ARG A 30 -10.43 2.48 -5.35
N THR A 31 -11.76 2.39 -5.35
CA THR A 31 -12.59 3.03 -6.38
C THR A 31 -12.41 4.55 -6.39
N SER A 32 -12.42 5.17 -5.22
CA SER A 32 -12.17 6.61 -5.06
C SER A 32 -10.78 7.02 -5.57
N PHE A 33 -9.75 6.23 -5.26
CA PHE A 33 -8.39 6.45 -5.75
C PHE A 33 -8.32 6.37 -7.29
N PHE A 34 -8.84 5.29 -7.88
CA PHE A 34 -8.83 5.15 -9.35
C PHE A 34 -9.65 6.23 -10.05
N LYS A 35 -10.75 6.68 -9.45
CA LYS A 35 -11.53 7.82 -9.95
C LYS A 35 -10.72 9.11 -9.94
N TYR A 36 -9.94 9.33 -8.87
CA TYR A 36 -9.05 10.49 -8.73
C TYR A 36 -7.92 10.51 -9.78
N ILE A 37 -7.26 9.37 -10.02
CA ILE A 37 -6.14 9.29 -10.97
C ILE A 37 -6.57 9.09 -12.43
N LYS A 38 -7.85 8.79 -12.72
CA LYS A 38 -8.36 8.45 -14.06
C LYS A 38 -7.97 9.45 -15.16
N LYS A 39 -7.87 10.74 -14.83
CA LYS A 39 -7.56 11.82 -15.78
C LYS A 39 -6.10 12.28 -15.72
N ARG A 40 -5.25 11.62 -14.93
CA ARG A 40 -3.85 12.00 -14.74
C ARG A 40 -2.94 11.02 -15.48
N ASN A 41 -1.76 11.49 -15.87
CA ASN A 41 -0.77 10.63 -16.49
C ASN A 41 -0.03 9.84 -15.41
N TYR A 42 -0.24 8.53 -15.36
CA TYR A 42 0.38 7.64 -14.40
C TYR A 42 0.98 6.42 -15.10
N GLN A 43 2.02 5.85 -14.51
CA GLN A 43 2.61 4.60 -14.93
C GLN A 43 2.24 3.51 -13.94
N LEU A 44 1.61 2.44 -14.42
CA LEU A 44 1.24 1.27 -13.62
C LEU A 44 2.20 0.12 -13.91
N VAL A 45 2.84 -0.40 -12.87
CA VAL A 45 3.66 -1.61 -12.94
C VAL A 45 3.06 -2.68 -12.06
N LYS A 46 2.67 -3.79 -12.66
CA LYS A 46 1.91 -4.83 -11.96
C LYS A 46 2.81 -5.87 -11.31
N ASN A 47 2.35 -6.40 -10.19
CA ASN A 47 2.92 -7.56 -9.51
C ASN A 47 4.43 -7.38 -9.23
N ILE A 48 4.78 -6.31 -8.54
CA ILE A 48 6.14 -6.03 -8.09
C ILE A 48 6.39 -6.75 -6.78
N SER A 49 7.53 -7.44 -6.68
CA SER A 49 7.96 -8.08 -5.44
C SER A 49 8.50 -7.04 -4.46
N ILE A 50 8.10 -7.16 -3.20
CA ILE A 50 8.39 -6.19 -2.14
C ILE A 50 9.03 -6.92 -0.98
N ARG A 51 10.17 -6.39 -0.51
CA ARG A 51 10.87 -6.92 0.67
C ARG A 51 11.07 -5.81 1.68
N PHE A 52 10.51 -6.00 2.86
CA PHE A 52 10.72 -5.09 3.97
C PHE A 52 11.97 -5.49 4.76
N LYS A 53 12.85 -4.53 5.04
CA LYS A 53 14.09 -4.77 5.81
C LYS A 53 13.84 -4.69 7.32
N ASP A 54 13.15 -3.66 7.79
CA ASP A 54 13.05 -3.33 9.21
C ASP A 54 11.61 -3.12 9.70
N ILE A 55 10.71 -4.10 9.54
CA ILE A 55 9.39 -4.03 10.21
C ILE A 55 9.53 -4.55 11.66
N PRO A 56 9.23 -3.75 12.69
CA PRO A 56 9.16 -4.22 14.06
C PRO A 56 8.07 -5.29 14.17
N ARG A 57 8.41 -6.42 14.80
CA ARG A 57 7.57 -7.62 14.95
C ARG A 57 6.13 -7.35 15.43
N ARG A 58 5.88 -6.25 16.16
CA ARG A 58 4.53 -5.88 16.65
C ARG A 58 3.59 -5.32 15.57
N ASN A 59 4.12 -4.88 14.42
CA ASN A 59 3.33 -4.27 13.34
C ASN A 59 3.32 -5.09 12.04
N THR A 60 3.89 -6.29 12.05
CA THR A 60 4.09 -7.11 10.84
C THR A 60 2.78 -7.61 10.23
N SER A 61 1.76 -7.91 11.04
CA SER A 61 0.48 -8.47 10.56
C SER A 61 -0.36 -7.50 9.72
N GLY A 62 -0.26 -6.19 9.99
CA GLY A 62 -1.02 -5.16 9.27
C GLY A 62 -0.40 -4.75 7.93
N TYR A 63 0.94 -4.63 7.87
CA TYR A 63 1.64 -3.90 6.81
C TYR A 63 2.54 -4.76 5.93
N ALA A 64 2.89 -5.98 6.33
CA ALA A 64 3.73 -6.83 5.50
C ALA A 64 2.91 -7.39 4.33
N PHE A 65 3.42 -7.20 3.12
CA PHE A 65 2.98 -7.85 1.89
C PHE A 65 4.21 -8.12 1.03
N SER A 66 4.17 -9.21 0.28
CA SER A 66 5.28 -9.63 -0.59
C SER A 66 5.14 -9.10 -2.01
N THR A 67 3.94 -8.67 -2.40
CA THR A 67 3.63 -8.20 -3.75
C THR A 67 2.65 -7.03 -3.72
N ALA A 68 2.81 -6.10 -4.66
CA ALA A 68 1.82 -5.06 -4.93
C ALA A 68 1.92 -4.59 -6.37
N ASP A 69 0.83 -4.01 -6.87
CA ASP A 69 0.88 -3.15 -8.04
C ASP A 69 1.42 -1.77 -7.62
N ILE A 70 2.20 -1.14 -8.49
CA ILE A 70 2.84 0.15 -8.22
C ILE A 70 2.33 1.15 -9.23
N ILE A 71 1.89 2.30 -8.75
CA ILE A 71 1.52 3.44 -9.58
C ILE A 71 2.48 4.57 -9.30
N PHE A 72 3.20 4.99 -10.33
CA PHE A 72 3.97 6.23 -10.34
C PHE A 72 3.09 7.32 -10.95
N LEU A 73 2.84 8.38 -10.18
CA LEU A 73 2.04 9.52 -10.61
C LEU A 73 2.80 10.79 -10.24
N ASN A 74 3.32 11.50 -11.24
CA ASN A 74 4.21 12.64 -11.03
C ASN A 74 5.40 12.26 -10.12
N LYS A 75 5.50 12.90 -8.95
CA LYS A 75 6.52 12.66 -7.91
C LYS A 75 5.98 11.85 -6.72
N GLU A 76 4.96 11.04 -6.96
CA GLU A 76 4.32 10.23 -5.93
C GLU A 76 4.31 8.77 -6.33
N ILE A 77 4.54 7.90 -5.34
CA ILE A 77 4.55 6.45 -5.51
C ILE A 77 3.40 5.89 -4.69
N PHE A 78 2.53 5.13 -5.35
CA PHE A 78 1.44 4.42 -4.71
C PHE A 78 1.70 2.93 -4.79
N LEU A 79 1.65 2.24 -3.65
CA LEU A 79 1.67 0.79 -3.57
C LEU A 79 0.25 0.30 -3.34
N LEU A 80 -0.20 -0.61 -4.18
CA LEU A 80 -1.55 -1.17 -4.18
C LEU A 80 -1.51 -2.67 -3.80
N PRO A 81 -1.19 -3.02 -2.54
CA PRO A 81 -1.17 -4.40 -2.07
C PRO A 81 -2.55 -5.05 -2.07
N HIS A 82 -2.65 -6.32 -2.47
CA HIS A 82 -3.94 -7.02 -2.57
C HIS A 82 -4.69 -7.04 -1.21
N ASN A 83 -5.98 -6.72 -1.21
CA ASN A 83 -6.85 -6.64 -0.03
C ASN A 83 -6.35 -5.75 1.12
N LYS A 84 -5.43 -4.82 0.84
CA LYS A 84 -4.90 -3.87 1.82
C LYS A 84 -5.08 -2.42 1.34
N PRO A 85 -5.07 -1.44 2.26
CA PRO A 85 -5.08 -0.03 1.92
C PRO A 85 -3.93 0.36 0.98
N ILE A 86 -4.16 1.39 0.17
CA ILE A 86 -3.14 1.94 -0.72
C ILE A 86 -2.13 2.71 0.15
N MET A 87 -0.86 2.36 0.03
CA MET A 87 0.22 3.13 0.64
C MET A 87 0.62 4.24 -0.32
N HIS A 88 0.66 5.46 0.19
CA HIS A 88 1.03 6.66 -0.56
C HIS A 88 2.38 7.15 -0.06
N ILE A 89 3.40 7.12 -0.89
CA ILE A 89 4.74 7.58 -0.58
C ILE A 89 4.97 8.86 -1.38
N SER A 90 5.13 9.98 -0.67
CA SER A 90 5.28 11.30 -1.28
C SER A 90 5.99 12.26 -0.33
N GLN A 91 6.65 13.26 -0.89
CA GLN A 91 7.13 14.42 -0.14
C GLN A 91 6.05 15.51 0.00
N SER A 92 5.01 15.48 -0.84
CA SER A 92 3.92 16.45 -0.86
C SER A 92 3.10 16.40 0.42
N SER A 93 2.47 17.51 0.80
CA SER A 93 1.43 17.57 1.85
C SER A 93 0.04 17.19 1.32
N GLU A 94 -0.12 17.02 0.00
CA GLU A 94 -1.39 16.72 -0.66
C GLU A 94 -2.04 15.42 -0.14
N ILE A 95 -3.36 15.49 0.09
CA ILE A 95 -4.16 14.34 0.52
C ILE A 95 -4.78 13.74 -0.73
N VAL A 96 -4.47 12.47 -0.99
CA VAL A 96 -4.98 11.74 -2.15
C VAL A 96 -6.19 10.92 -1.73
N PRO A 97 -7.38 11.15 -2.32
CA PRO A 97 -8.56 10.35 -2.01
C PRO A 97 -8.31 8.86 -2.24
N GLY A 98 -8.72 8.03 -1.28
CA GLY A 98 -8.55 6.57 -1.38
C GLY A 98 -7.19 6.05 -0.88
N ALA A 99 -6.19 6.91 -0.69
CA ALA A 99 -4.86 6.52 -0.20
C ALA A 99 -4.67 6.97 1.26
N GLN A 100 -4.85 6.03 2.20
CA GLN A 100 -4.93 6.33 3.64
C GLN A 100 -3.57 6.31 4.32
N ASP A 101 -2.68 5.42 3.89
CA ASP A 101 -1.40 5.21 4.54
C ASP A 101 -0.34 6.07 3.87
N LYS A 102 -0.34 7.36 4.22
CA LYS A 102 0.65 8.31 3.75
C LYS A 102 1.97 8.15 4.51
N TYR A 103 3.05 7.97 3.76
CA TYR A 103 4.43 7.91 4.22
C TYR A 103 5.20 9.07 3.61
N LYS A 104 5.90 9.82 4.45
CA LYS A 104 6.84 10.83 4.01
C LYS A 104 8.08 10.13 3.46
N LEU A 105 8.37 10.35 2.19
CA LEU A 105 9.60 9.85 1.58
C LEU A 105 10.82 10.54 2.22
N SER A 106 11.76 9.75 2.74
CA SER A 106 13.01 10.26 3.31
C SER A 106 14.20 10.01 2.40
N TYR A 107 14.18 8.89 1.69
CA TYR A 107 15.26 8.49 0.78
C TYR A 107 14.73 7.47 -0.22
N PHE A 108 15.26 7.53 -1.44
CA PHE A 108 15.14 6.45 -2.39
C PHE A 108 16.45 6.24 -3.15
N SER A 109 16.64 5.02 -3.65
CA SER A 109 17.79 4.66 -4.47
C SER A 109 17.40 3.60 -5.48
N ILE A 110 17.95 3.72 -6.68
CA ILE A 110 17.70 2.80 -7.78
C ILE A 110 19.03 2.14 -8.13
N GLN A 111 19.11 0.82 -7.96
CA GLN A 111 20.26 0.02 -8.35
C GLN A 111 19.77 -1.29 -8.97
N GLN A 112 20.22 -1.62 -10.18
CA GLN A 112 19.98 -2.93 -10.82
C GLN A 112 18.51 -3.38 -10.80
N ASN A 113 17.59 -2.51 -11.23
CA ASN A 113 16.12 -2.74 -11.22
C ASN A 113 15.48 -2.89 -9.83
N ILE A 114 16.21 -2.56 -8.77
CA ILE A 114 15.71 -2.52 -7.41
C ILE A 114 15.57 -1.06 -6.98
N LEU A 115 14.38 -0.68 -6.55
CA LEU A 115 14.11 0.60 -5.90
C LEU A 115 14.06 0.38 -4.39
N GLU A 116 15.07 0.88 -3.69
CA GLU A 116 15.06 0.96 -2.23
C GLU A 116 14.36 2.25 -1.81
N ILE A 117 13.41 2.14 -0.88
CA ILE A 117 12.65 3.26 -0.34
C ILE A 117 12.79 3.24 1.18
N LYS A 118 13.12 4.40 1.74
CA LYS A 118 12.98 4.69 3.17
C LYS A 118 11.93 5.77 3.33
N ALA A 119 10.90 5.45 4.12
CA ALA A 119 9.79 6.36 4.34
C ALA A 119 9.36 6.35 5.81
N THR A 120 8.81 7.46 6.27
CA THR A 120 8.40 7.64 7.67
C THR A 120 6.90 7.93 7.73
N ARG A 121 6.20 7.26 8.64
CA ARG A 121 4.82 7.59 9.01
C ARG A 121 4.77 7.83 10.51
N ASN A 122 4.38 9.03 10.90
CA ASN A 122 4.41 9.47 12.31
C ASN A 122 5.81 9.22 12.93
N THR A 123 5.91 8.35 13.93
CA THR A 123 7.16 7.97 14.61
C THR A 123 7.80 6.70 14.05
N PHE A 124 7.24 6.12 12.98
CA PHE A 124 7.64 4.82 12.46
C PHE A 124 8.35 4.94 11.12
N ASN A 125 9.60 4.47 11.09
CA ASN A 125 10.41 4.39 9.87
C ASN A 125 10.24 3.00 9.24
N ILE A 126 10.02 2.98 7.93
CA ILE A 126 10.02 1.76 7.12
C ILE A 126 11.10 1.84 6.05
N THR A 127 11.79 0.72 5.89
CA THR A 127 12.69 0.49 4.75
C THR A 127 12.20 -0.73 4.00
N PHE A 128 11.99 -0.58 2.69
CA PHE A 128 11.63 -1.69 1.83
C PHE A 128 12.24 -1.53 0.45
N THR A 129 12.37 -2.65 -0.25
CA THR A 129 12.86 -2.70 -1.62
C THR A 129 11.77 -3.23 -2.54
N LEU A 130 11.70 -2.67 -3.74
CA LEU A 130 10.80 -3.04 -4.81
C LEU A 130 11.65 -3.62 -5.93
N ASN A 131 11.40 -4.88 -6.30
CA ASN A 131 12.13 -5.56 -7.38
C ASN A 131 11.33 -5.54 -8.69
N PHE A 132 11.87 -4.85 -9.69
CA PHE A 132 11.29 -4.71 -11.03
C PHE A 132 11.99 -5.59 -12.07
N GLU A 133 12.81 -6.54 -11.64
CA GLU A 133 13.38 -7.56 -12.50
C GLU A 133 12.29 -8.26 -13.33
N ASN A 134 12.54 -8.44 -14.62
CA ASN A 134 11.61 -9.02 -15.61
C ASN A 134 10.30 -8.22 -15.80
N LYS A 135 10.31 -6.91 -15.55
CA LYS A 135 9.20 -6.02 -15.90
C LYS A 135 9.60 -5.15 -17.08
N ASP A 136 8.68 -4.97 -18.03
CA ASP A 136 8.78 -3.96 -19.11
C ASP A 136 8.61 -2.55 -18.52
N PHE A 137 9.54 -2.16 -17.65
CA PHE A 137 9.56 -0.87 -16.98
C PHE A 137 10.99 -0.38 -16.87
N ALA A 138 11.29 0.72 -17.55
CA ALA A 138 12.57 1.39 -17.40
C ALA A 138 12.55 2.23 -16.11
N LEU A 139 13.12 1.71 -15.00
CA LEU A 139 13.24 2.51 -13.77
C LEU A 139 13.95 3.84 -13.98
N LEU A 140 14.80 3.93 -15.00
CA LEU A 140 15.51 5.15 -15.38
C LEU A 140 14.58 6.28 -15.86
N SER A 141 13.32 5.98 -16.22
CA SER A 141 12.31 6.99 -16.55
C SER A 141 11.58 7.56 -15.33
N VAL A 142 11.81 7.02 -14.13
CA VAL A 142 11.28 7.60 -12.89
C VAL A 142 12.10 8.84 -12.55
N ASP A 143 11.43 9.97 -12.31
CA ASP A 143 12.08 11.24 -11.97
C ASP A 143 12.99 11.04 -10.74
N ARG A 144 14.27 11.36 -10.90
CA ARG A 144 15.27 11.24 -9.83
C ARG A 144 15.15 12.34 -8.76
N ASN A 145 14.15 13.22 -8.88
CA ASN A 145 13.85 14.30 -7.93
C ASN A 145 12.50 14.10 -7.19
N LEU A 146 12.14 12.84 -6.90
CA LEU A 146 11.00 12.43 -6.06
C LEU A 146 11.05 13.06 -4.66
#